data_AF-A0A8J6W1G4-F1
#
_entry.id   AF-A0A8J6W1G4-F1
#
_cell.length_a   1.000
_cell.length_b   1.000
_cell.length_c   1.000
_cell.angle_alpha   90.00
_cell.angle_beta   90.00
_cell.angle_gamma   90.00
#
_symmetry.space_group_name_H-M   'P 1'
#
loop_
_entity.id
_entity.type
_entity.pdbx_description
1 polymer ?
#
loop_
_entity_poly.entity_id
_entity_poly.type
_entity_poly.pdbx_seq_one_letter_code
_entity_poly.pdbx_strand_id
1 'polypeptide(L)'
;MQRNWIHELEEYLAEKYANLPVHESVADDKPALRIDPALDSDEAKYFILGLEAQLFSIDEGGYAQSSLLLTASGSKGQQKGFQLFWHFAYKGRRTRALFREGISQLSAASALILKYGWDISQVQIEARREDFGALARGVDLVIKSHAGNIMICGEVKKDSREFEKLIEDFHYCCQQGQHSKSDCKCKSNHPKYELCAFAKPLYFWAVAPGREICYKLSYRDEQILLEEVVSLPHRSEI
;
A
#
# COMPACT_ATOMS: atom_id res chain seq x y z
N MET A 1 21.68 -22.55 -3.31
CA MET A 1 20.72 -22.25 -4.40
C MET A 1 20.02 -20.96 -3.99
N GLN A 2 20.04 -19.91 -4.83
CA GLN A 2 19.39 -18.63 -4.50
C GLN A 2 17.88 -18.79 -4.65
N ARG A 3 17.09 -18.38 -3.65
CA ARG A 3 15.62 -18.43 -3.70
C ARG A 3 15.10 -17.63 -4.89
N ASN A 4 14.10 -18.16 -5.59
CA ASN A 4 13.42 -17.46 -6.68
C ASN A 4 12.11 -16.87 -6.16
N TRP A 5 12.20 -15.67 -5.61
CA TRP A 5 11.07 -15.00 -4.93
C TRP A 5 9.86 -14.81 -5.83
N ILE A 6 10.07 -14.46 -7.10
CA ILE A 6 8.98 -14.25 -8.06
C ILE A 6 8.22 -15.56 -8.24
N HIS A 7 8.93 -16.64 -8.55
CA HIS A 7 8.31 -17.96 -8.76
C HIS A 7 7.56 -18.45 -7.52
N GLU A 8 8.17 -18.35 -6.34
CA GLU A 8 7.52 -18.75 -5.08
C GLU A 8 6.22 -17.97 -4.84
N LEU A 9 6.19 -16.66 -5.14
CA LEU A 9 4.98 -15.85 -5.01
C LEU A 9 3.93 -16.21 -6.07
N GLU A 10 4.33 -16.44 -7.31
CA GLU A 10 3.41 -16.87 -8.37
C GLU A 10 2.74 -18.20 -8.02
N GLU A 11 3.48 -19.17 -7.52
CA GLU A 11 2.96 -20.47 -7.06
C GLU A 11 1.99 -20.29 -5.89
N TYR A 12 2.38 -19.52 -4.88
CA TYR A 12 1.51 -19.23 -3.73
C TYR A 12 0.18 -18.57 -4.16
N LEU A 13 0.24 -17.56 -5.03
CA LEU A 13 -0.96 -16.86 -5.50
C LEU A 13 -1.82 -17.77 -6.39
N ALA A 14 -1.21 -18.60 -7.24
CA ALA A 14 -1.92 -19.55 -8.08
C ALA A 14 -2.64 -20.61 -7.24
N GLU A 15 -2.00 -21.14 -6.20
CA GLU A 15 -2.60 -22.07 -5.25
C GLU A 15 -3.79 -21.43 -4.53
N LYS A 16 -3.61 -20.24 -3.96
CA LYS A 16 -4.68 -19.49 -3.29
C LYS A 16 -5.85 -19.23 -4.24
N TYR A 17 -5.56 -18.80 -5.46
CA TYR A 17 -6.58 -18.53 -6.48
C TYR A 17 -7.35 -19.79 -6.91
N ALA A 18 -6.67 -20.94 -7.02
CA ALA A 18 -7.29 -22.22 -7.39
C ALA A 18 -8.27 -22.72 -6.32
N ASN A 19 -7.94 -22.48 -5.05
CA ASN A 19 -8.68 -22.89 -3.86
C ASN A 19 -9.82 -21.96 -3.45
N LEU A 20 -9.98 -20.80 -4.10
CA LEU A 20 -11.12 -19.92 -3.81
C LEU A 20 -12.45 -20.63 -4.08
N PRO A 21 -13.46 -20.45 -3.19
CA PRO A 21 -14.77 -21.05 -3.36
C PRO A 21 -15.40 -20.59 -4.68
N VAL A 22 -15.80 -21.55 -5.50
CA VAL A 22 -16.54 -21.29 -6.74
C VAL A 22 -18.01 -21.17 -6.36
N HIS A 23 -18.60 -19.99 -6.53
CA HIS A 23 -20.05 -19.88 -6.42
C HIS A 23 -20.70 -20.78 -7.49
N GLU A 24 -21.65 -21.63 -7.09
CA GLU A 24 -22.29 -22.74 -7.84
C GLU A 24 -22.84 -22.41 -9.25
N SER A 25 -22.82 -21.15 -9.67
CA SER A 25 -23.30 -20.68 -10.97
C SER A 25 -22.19 -20.36 -11.98
N VAL A 26 -20.95 -20.79 -11.76
CA VAL A 26 -19.81 -20.52 -12.66
C VAL A 26 -19.49 -21.80 -13.43
N ALA A 27 -19.67 -21.77 -14.75
CA ALA A 27 -19.24 -22.84 -15.65
C ALA A 27 -17.75 -23.17 -15.43
N ASP A 28 -17.40 -24.45 -15.57
CA ASP A 28 -16.10 -25.12 -15.24
C ASP A 28 -14.81 -24.48 -15.78
N ASP A 29 -14.89 -23.40 -16.54
CA ASP A 29 -13.73 -22.72 -17.10
C ASP A 29 -13.17 -21.71 -16.08
N LYS A 30 -12.40 -22.21 -15.10
CA LYS A 30 -11.62 -21.36 -14.20
C LYS A 30 -10.49 -20.72 -15.03
N PRO A 31 -10.54 -19.40 -15.37
CA PRO A 31 -9.42 -18.79 -16.07
C PRO A 31 -8.16 -18.88 -15.19
N ALA A 32 -7.00 -19.10 -15.79
CA ALA A 32 -5.73 -19.08 -15.08
C ALA A 32 -5.54 -17.72 -14.38
N LEU A 33 -4.85 -17.71 -13.23
CA LEU A 33 -4.50 -16.48 -12.56
C LEU A 33 -3.67 -15.60 -13.50
N ARG A 34 -4.14 -14.37 -13.73
CA ARG A 34 -3.38 -13.35 -14.44
C ARG A 34 -2.78 -12.38 -13.43
N ILE A 35 -1.46 -12.30 -13.42
CA ILE A 35 -0.69 -11.32 -12.65
C ILE A 35 -0.25 -10.23 -13.62
N ASP A 36 -0.87 -9.06 -13.51
CA ASP A 36 -0.59 -7.92 -14.38
C ASP A 36 -0.83 -6.62 -13.59
N PRO A 37 0.14 -5.70 -13.54
CA PRO A 37 1.55 -5.82 -14.00
C PRO A 37 2.35 -6.98 -13.36
N ALA A 38 3.48 -7.33 -13.98
CA ALA A 38 4.39 -8.37 -13.47
C ALA A 38 4.94 -8.06 -12.06
N LEU A 39 5.38 -9.10 -11.37
CA LEU A 39 6.02 -8.98 -10.05
C LEU A 39 7.47 -8.51 -10.20
N ASP A 40 7.92 -7.70 -9.25
CA ASP A 40 9.34 -7.41 -9.06
C ASP A 40 9.95 -8.33 -7.99
N SER A 41 11.28 -8.53 -8.05
CA SER A 41 11.99 -9.40 -7.12
C SER A 41 11.90 -8.94 -5.66
N ASP A 42 12.05 -7.65 -5.36
CA ASP A 42 12.01 -7.16 -3.98
C ASP A 42 10.58 -7.16 -3.44
N GLU A 43 9.62 -6.81 -4.28
CA GLU A 43 8.21 -6.92 -3.95
C GLU A 43 7.83 -8.37 -3.61
N ALA A 44 8.21 -9.33 -4.45
CA ALA A 44 7.92 -10.74 -4.23
C ALA A 44 8.60 -11.26 -2.96
N LYS A 45 9.87 -10.88 -2.76
CA LYS A 45 10.65 -11.22 -1.57
C LYS A 45 9.94 -10.76 -0.29
N TYR A 46 9.58 -9.48 -0.19
CA TYR A 46 8.96 -8.97 1.04
C TYR A 46 7.52 -9.43 1.23
N PHE A 47 6.81 -9.81 0.16
CA PHE A 47 5.53 -10.49 0.31
C PHE A 47 5.71 -11.85 1.01
N ILE A 48 6.59 -12.70 0.48
CA ILE A 48 6.84 -14.05 1.01
C ILE A 48 7.39 -13.97 2.43
N LEU A 49 8.39 -13.12 2.67
CA LEU A 49 8.93 -12.93 4.02
C LEU A 49 7.88 -12.39 5.00
N GLY A 50 6.94 -11.55 4.54
CA GLY A 50 5.83 -11.07 5.36
C GLY A 50 4.86 -12.17 5.78
N LEU A 51 4.58 -13.14 4.89
CA LEU A 51 3.82 -14.34 5.21
C LEU A 51 4.56 -15.22 6.22
N GLU A 52 5.85 -15.48 5.99
CA GLU A 52 6.70 -16.29 6.88
C GLU A 52 6.79 -15.69 8.29
N ALA A 53 6.89 -14.36 8.37
CA ALA A 53 6.91 -13.60 9.62
C ALA A 53 5.53 -13.36 10.23
N GLN A 54 4.46 -13.90 9.64
CA GLN A 54 3.07 -13.76 10.11
C GLN A 54 2.60 -12.30 10.22
N LEU A 55 3.13 -11.40 9.39
CA LEU A 55 2.69 -10.00 9.35
C LEU A 55 1.29 -9.88 8.73
N PHE A 56 0.94 -10.81 7.86
CA PHE A 56 -0.38 -10.97 7.29
C PHE A 56 -0.62 -12.42 6.87
N SER A 57 -1.87 -12.74 6.53
CA SER A 57 -2.28 -14.00 5.92
C SER A 57 -3.37 -13.76 4.88
N ILE A 58 -3.55 -14.70 3.95
CA ILE A 58 -4.68 -14.69 3.01
C ILE A 58 -5.62 -15.84 3.37
N ASP A 59 -6.86 -15.48 3.75
CA ASP A 59 -7.88 -16.45 4.14
C ASP A 59 -8.49 -17.19 2.93
N GLU A 60 -9.39 -18.14 3.23
CA GLU A 60 -10.05 -18.98 2.23
C GLU A 60 -10.97 -18.18 1.28
N GLY A 61 -11.43 -16.99 1.70
CA GLY A 61 -12.20 -16.07 0.87
C GLY A 61 -11.34 -15.19 -0.03
N GLY A 62 -10.01 -15.28 0.09
CA GLY A 62 -9.09 -14.44 -0.64
C GLY A 62 -8.94 -13.03 -0.06
N TYR A 63 -9.25 -12.84 1.23
CA TYR A 63 -9.03 -11.59 1.93
C TYR A 63 -7.70 -11.61 2.67
N ALA A 64 -6.97 -10.49 2.58
CA ALA A 64 -5.80 -10.26 3.40
C ALA A 64 -6.23 -9.92 4.83
N GLN A 65 -5.66 -10.63 5.81
CA GLN A 65 -5.82 -10.41 7.24
C GLN A 65 -4.48 -9.96 7.82
N SER A 66 -4.45 -8.88 8.59
CA SER A 66 -3.21 -8.34 9.15
C SER A 66 -3.49 -7.44 10.36
N SER A 67 -2.64 -7.54 11.38
CA SER A 67 -2.62 -6.59 12.50
C SER A 67 -2.24 -5.17 12.13
N LEU A 68 -1.67 -4.98 10.94
CA LEU A 68 -1.36 -3.69 10.38
C LEU A 68 -2.61 -2.97 9.84
N LEU A 69 -3.70 -3.71 9.57
CA LEU A 69 -4.97 -3.16 9.12
C LEU A 69 -5.79 -2.62 10.29
N LEU A 70 -6.60 -1.60 10.01
CA LEU A 70 -7.50 -1.03 11.01
C LEU A 70 -8.53 -2.06 11.50
N THR A 71 -8.94 -1.98 12.76
CA THR A 71 -10.09 -2.75 13.25
C THR A 71 -11.37 -2.30 12.55
N ALA A 72 -12.18 -3.23 12.07
CA ALA A 72 -13.45 -2.91 11.44
C ALA A 72 -14.38 -2.19 12.43
N SER A 73 -14.98 -1.08 12.00
CA SER A 73 -15.90 -0.31 12.83
C SER A 73 -17.15 -1.15 13.14
N GLY A 74 -17.40 -1.42 14.43
CA GLY A 74 -18.65 -2.04 14.90
C GLY A 74 -18.61 -3.56 15.13
N SER A 75 -17.51 -4.26 14.80
CA SER A 75 -17.32 -5.66 15.19
C SER A 75 -16.23 -5.75 16.26
N LYS A 76 -16.55 -6.42 17.39
CA LYS A 76 -15.58 -6.69 18.45
C LYS A 76 -14.47 -7.60 17.90
N GLY A 77 -13.38 -7.02 17.43
CA GLY A 77 -12.12 -7.72 17.16
C GLY A 77 -11.90 -8.25 15.73
N GLN A 78 -12.77 -7.98 14.75
CA GLN A 78 -12.44 -8.29 13.35
C GLN A 78 -11.61 -7.15 12.74
N GLN A 79 -10.45 -7.48 12.19
CA GLN A 79 -9.64 -6.56 11.40
C GLN A 79 -10.33 -6.30 10.05
N LYS A 80 -10.17 -5.09 9.53
CA LYS A 80 -10.63 -4.72 8.19
C LYS A 80 -9.72 -5.40 7.18
N GLY A 81 -10.09 -6.60 6.74
CA GLY A 81 -9.44 -7.22 5.59
C GLY A 81 -9.75 -6.46 4.30
N PHE A 82 -8.87 -6.53 3.32
CA PHE A 82 -9.19 -6.16 1.94
C PHE A 82 -9.11 -7.38 1.04
N GLN A 83 -9.97 -7.40 0.02
CA GLN A 83 -10.07 -8.52 -0.90
C GLN A 83 -8.91 -8.49 -1.90
N LEU A 84 -8.06 -9.52 -1.86
CA LEU A 84 -6.96 -9.66 -2.79
C LEU A 84 -7.43 -10.29 -4.11
N PHE A 85 -8.46 -11.15 -4.06
CA PHE A 85 -9.04 -11.79 -5.23
C PHE A 85 -10.50 -11.37 -5.42
N TRP A 86 -10.73 -10.42 -6.33
CA TRP A 86 -12.06 -9.86 -6.59
C TRP A 86 -12.90 -10.77 -7.46
N HIS A 87 -14.20 -10.82 -7.17
CA HIS A 87 -15.21 -11.46 -8.01
C HIS A 87 -16.12 -10.38 -8.59
N PHE A 88 -16.25 -10.32 -9.91
CA PHE A 88 -17.16 -9.38 -10.57
C PHE A 88 -17.75 -9.95 -11.86
N ALA A 89 -18.89 -9.42 -12.28
CA ALA A 89 -19.48 -9.75 -13.57
C ALA A 89 -19.05 -8.72 -14.62
N TYR A 90 -18.46 -9.17 -15.72
CA TYR A 90 -18.11 -8.34 -16.87
C TYR A 90 -18.77 -8.91 -18.13
N LYS A 91 -19.58 -8.09 -18.81
CA LYS A 91 -20.34 -8.49 -20.03
C LYS A 91 -21.10 -9.82 -19.86
N GLY A 92 -21.75 -10.01 -18.71
CA GLY A 92 -22.53 -11.21 -18.40
C GLY A 92 -21.69 -12.44 -18.01
N ARG A 93 -20.35 -12.35 -17.99
CA ARG A 93 -19.46 -13.41 -17.51
C ARG A 93 -18.90 -13.05 -16.14
N ARG A 94 -19.08 -13.93 -15.15
CA ARG A 94 -18.38 -13.78 -13.86
C ARG A 94 -16.89 -14.04 -14.08
N THR A 95 -16.06 -13.11 -13.63
CA THR A 95 -14.60 -13.15 -13.73
C THR A 95 -13.98 -12.89 -12.37
N ARG A 96 -12.70 -13.24 -12.24
CA ARG A 96 -11.91 -13.04 -11.05
C ARG A 96 -10.64 -12.27 -11.40
N ALA A 97 -10.26 -11.29 -10.59
CA ALA A 97 -9.03 -10.53 -10.78
C ALA A 97 -8.24 -10.42 -9.49
N LEU A 98 -6.91 -10.41 -9.63
CA LEU A 98 -5.99 -10.08 -8.56
C LEU A 98 -6.00 -8.56 -8.34
N PHE A 99 -6.17 -8.13 -7.10
CA PHE A 99 -5.91 -6.76 -6.69
C PHE A 99 -4.40 -6.55 -6.57
N ARG A 100 -3.77 -6.16 -7.68
CA ARG A 100 -2.33 -6.09 -7.81
C ARG A 100 -1.66 -5.10 -6.85
N GLU A 101 -2.30 -3.95 -6.61
CA GLU A 101 -1.81 -2.94 -5.65
C GLU A 101 -1.83 -3.48 -4.21
N GLY A 102 -2.77 -4.37 -3.88
CA GLY A 102 -2.80 -5.06 -2.59
C GLY A 102 -1.56 -5.92 -2.33
N ILE A 103 -0.99 -6.54 -3.37
CA ILE A 103 0.30 -7.25 -3.27
C ILE A 103 1.40 -6.26 -2.91
N SER A 104 1.52 -5.19 -3.69
CA SER A 104 2.54 -4.15 -3.47
C SER A 104 2.42 -3.53 -2.07
N GLN A 105 1.19 -3.34 -1.57
CA GLN A 105 0.92 -2.73 -0.27
C GLN A 105 1.35 -3.64 0.88
N LEU A 106 1.06 -4.94 0.80
CA LEU A 106 1.52 -5.93 1.78
C LEU A 106 3.05 -6.11 1.75
N SER A 107 3.65 -6.12 0.56
CA SER A 107 5.10 -6.15 0.40
C SER A 107 5.77 -4.92 1.01
N ALA A 108 5.25 -3.73 0.73
CA ALA A 108 5.77 -2.47 1.26
C ALA A 108 5.65 -2.40 2.79
N ALA A 109 4.50 -2.80 3.35
CA ALA A 109 4.31 -2.89 4.79
C ALA A 109 5.29 -3.88 5.45
N SER A 110 5.54 -5.01 4.80
CA SER A 110 6.51 -6.00 5.27
C SER A 110 7.95 -5.48 5.17
N ALA A 111 8.29 -4.75 4.11
CA ALA A 111 9.60 -4.13 3.97
C ALA A 111 9.86 -3.08 5.07
N LEU A 112 8.87 -2.29 5.48
CA LEU A 112 9.00 -1.35 6.60
C LEU A 112 9.49 -2.06 7.88
N ILE A 113 8.98 -3.25 8.15
CA ILE A 113 9.32 -4.02 9.37
C ILE A 113 10.64 -4.78 9.17
N LEU A 114 10.77 -5.51 8.06
CA LEU A 114 11.85 -6.47 7.86
C LEU A 114 13.13 -5.86 7.25
N LYS A 115 13.01 -4.83 6.40
CA LYS A 115 14.13 -4.12 5.76
C LYS A 115 14.51 -2.87 6.55
N TYR A 116 13.52 -2.10 6.99
CA TYR A 116 13.73 -0.79 7.62
C TYR A 116 13.63 -0.81 9.16
N GLY A 117 13.34 -1.99 9.75
CA GLY A 117 13.40 -2.23 11.19
C GLY A 117 12.32 -1.53 12.02
N TRP A 118 11.23 -1.09 11.39
CA TRP A 118 10.12 -0.45 12.12
C TRP A 118 9.38 -1.44 13.01
N ASP A 119 8.89 -0.96 14.15
CA ASP A 119 8.04 -1.79 15.00
C ASP A 119 6.70 -2.08 14.32
N ILE A 120 6.19 -3.29 14.47
CA ILE A 120 4.86 -3.66 13.99
C ILE A 120 3.78 -2.75 14.55
N SER A 121 3.92 -2.27 15.80
CA SER A 121 2.94 -1.37 16.43
C SER A 121 2.96 0.05 15.85
N GLN A 122 4.00 0.40 15.10
CA GLN A 122 4.20 1.72 14.50
C GLN A 122 3.71 1.78 13.05
N VAL A 123 3.65 0.65 12.35
CA VAL A 123 3.24 0.56 10.94
C VAL A 123 1.73 0.33 10.85
N GLN A 124 1.05 1.10 10.00
CA GLN A 124 -0.38 0.91 9.72
C GLN A 124 -0.65 0.97 8.21
N ILE A 125 -1.51 0.07 7.75
CA ILE A 125 -2.06 0.06 6.40
C ILE A 125 -3.35 0.88 6.42
N GLU A 126 -3.36 1.98 5.66
CA GLU A 126 -4.30 3.11 5.72
C GLU A 126 -4.26 3.89 7.05
N ALA A 127 -4.50 5.20 6.98
CA ALA A 127 -4.65 6.03 8.17
C ALA A 127 -6.06 5.87 8.78
N ARG A 128 -6.19 6.08 10.11
CA ARG A 128 -7.48 5.98 10.79
C ARG A 128 -8.41 7.14 10.42
N ARG A 129 -9.65 6.83 10.08
CA ARG A 129 -10.69 7.83 9.82
C ARG A 129 -10.97 8.73 11.02
N GLU A 130 -10.84 8.20 12.23
CA GLU A 130 -11.02 8.96 13.48
C GLU A 130 -9.92 10.02 13.66
N ASP A 131 -8.70 9.72 13.22
CA ASP A 131 -7.54 10.61 13.37
C ASP A 131 -7.53 11.72 12.29
N PHE A 132 -7.99 11.42 11.06
CA PHE A 132 -7.78 12.28 9.89
C PHE A 132 -9.04 12.60 9.06
N GLY A 133 -10.22 12.15 9.50
CA GLY A 133 -11.48 12.41 8.81
C GLY A 133 -11.45 11.98 7.35
N ALA A 134 -11.70 12.93 6.44
CA ALA A 134 -11.67 12.68 4.99
C ALA A 134 -10.27 12.40 4.44
N LEU A 135 -9.20 12.83 5.14
CA LEU A 135 -7.81 12.66 4.72
C LEU A 135 -7.23 11.29 5.06
N ALA A 136 -7.98 10.45 5.80
CA ALA A 136 -7.54 9.12 6.20
C ALA A 136 -7.24 8.17 5.02
N ARG A 137 -7.82 8.45 3.85
CA ARG A 137 -7.54 7.74 2.58
C ARG A 137 -6.55 8.50 1.69
N GLY A 138 -5.83 9.46 2.27
CA GLY A 138 -4.83 10.24 1.57
C GLY A 138 -3.69 9.35 1.10
N VAL A 139 -3.25 8.42 1.95
CA VAL A 139 -2.10 7.53 1.69
C VAL A 139 -2.37 6.07 2.10
N ASP A 140 -1.61 5.16 1.51
CA ASP A 140 -1.77 3.71 1.66
C ASP A 140 -1.14 3.14 2.94
N LEU A 141 -0.10 3.80 3.46
CA LEU A 141 0.67 3.39 4.63
C LEU A 141 0.98 4.61 5.51
N VAL A 142 1.00 4.42 6.83
CA VAL A 142 1.52 5.42 7.76
C VAL A 142 2.44 4.76 8.79
N ILE A 143 3.50 5.47 9.17
CA ILE A 143 4.38 5.08 10.26
C ILE A 143 4.29 6.12 11.37
N LYS A 144 3.99 5.66 12.58
CA LYS A 144 3.77 6.51 13.75
C LYS A 144 4.95 6.45 14.73
N SER A 145 5.23 7.57 15.39
CA SER A 145 6.10 7.59 16.55
C SER A 145 5.45 6.87 17.74
N HIS A 146 6.21 6.58 18.80
CA HIS A 146 5.65 6.07 20.06
C HIS A 146 4.61 7.00 20.69
N ALA A 147 4.69 8.31 20.39
CA ALA A 147 3.71 9.30 20.82
C ALA A 147 2.46 9.36 19.92
N GLY A 148 2.39 8.54 18.85
CA GLY A 148 1.25 8.45 17.95
C GLY A 148 1.26 9.44 16.77
N ASN A 149 2.27 10.32 16.67
CA ASN A 149 2.41 11.27 15.56
C ASN A 149 2.82 10.53 14.29
N ILE A 150 2.24 10.90 13.13
CA ILE A 150 2.72 10.35 11.84
C ILE A 150 4.12 10.92 11.56
N MET A 151 5.09 10.03 11.41
CA MET A 151 6.45 10.36 11.02
C MET A 151 6.64 10.17 9.51
N ILE A 152 5.98 9.19 8.92
CA ILE A 152 6.12 8.87 7.49
C ILE A 152 4.74 8.62 6.90
N CYS A 153 4.48 9.25 5.75
CA CYS A 153 3.36 8.93 4.87
C CYS A 153 3.87 8.07 3.71
N GLY A 154 3.26 6.91 3.49
CA GLY A 154 3.67 5.95 2.47
C GLY A 154 2.60 5.75 1.40
N GLU A 155 2.96 5.84 0.13
CA GLU A 155 2.07 5.59 -1.01
C GLU A 155 2.60 4.47 -1.89
N VAL A 156 1.72 3.56 -2.29
CA VAL A 156 2.08 2.36 -3.04
C VAL A 156 1.37 2.39 -4.39
N LYS A 157 2.10 2.11 -5.47
CA LYS A 157 1.53 2.05 -6.83
C LYS A 157 1.87 0.70 -7.46
N LYS A 158 0.93 0.15 -8.24
CA LYS A 158 1.11 -1.16 -8.89
C LYS A 158 2.05 -1.13 -10.10
N ASP A 159 2.30 0.04 -10.68
CA ASP A 159 3.15 0.21 -11.87
C ASP A 159 3.90 1.55 -11.90
N SER A 160 4.92 1.61 -12.76
CA SER A 160 5.78 2.78 -12.96
C SER A 160 5.03 4.01 -13.47
N ARG A 161 3.95 3.85 -14.25
CA ARG A 161 3.21 4.99 -14.82
C ARG A 161 2.41 5.69 -13.73
N GLU A 162 1.73 4.92 -12.88
CA GLU A 162 1.00 5.44 -11.72
C GLU A 162 1.97 6.04 -10.69
N PHE A 163 3.16 5.45 -10.53
CA PHE A 163 4.23 5.98 -9.71
C PHE A 163 4.75 7.34 -10.23
N GLU A 164 5.12 7.45 -11.50
CA GLU A 164 5.62 8.70 -12.08
C GLU A 164 4.59 9.82 -11.97
N LYS A 165 3.33 9.51 -12.29
CA LYS A 165 2.23 10.47 -12.14
C LYS A 165 2.06 10.93 -10.69
N LEU A 166 2.19 10.02 -9.72
CA LEU A 166 2.13 10.36 -8.30
C LEU A 166 3.23 11.37 -7.94
N ILE A 167 4.46 11.14 -8.36
CA ILE A 167 5.59 12.02 -8.05
C ILE A 167 5.41 13.39 -8.69
N GLU A 168 5.07 13.45 -9.97
CA GLU A 168 4.79 14.71 -10.68
C GLU A 168 3.68 15.51 -10.01
N ASP A 169 2.55 14.86 -9.69
CA ASP A 169 1.41 15.50 -9.03
C ASP A 169 1.77 16.00 -7.62
N PHE A 170 2.56 15.25 -6.87
CA PHE A 170 2.97 15.62 -5.52
C PHE A 170 3.93 16.81 -5.54
N HIS A 171 4.93 16.81 -6.43
CA HIS A 171 5.80 17.98 -6.68
C HIS A 171 5.00 19.20 -7.08
N TYR A 172 4.05 19.06 -8.01
CA TYR A 172 3.18 20.15 -8.41
C TYR A 172 2.43 20.73 -7.22
N CYS A 173 1.79 19.88 -6.40
CA CYS A 173 1.06 20.35 -5.22
C CYS A 173 1.97 21.07 -4.21
N CYS A 174 3.18 20.55 -3.98
CA CYS A 174 4.15 21.18 -3.08
C CYS A 174 4.62 22.55 -3.60
N GLN A 175 4.84 22.69 -4.91
CA GLN A 175 5.22 23.96 -5.56
C GLN A 175 4.11 25.01 -5.51
N GLN A 176 2.84 24.59 -5.62
CA GLN A 176 1.71 25.51 -5.51
C GLN A 176 1.55 26.06 -4.08
N GLY A 177 2.03 25.35 -3.05
CA GLY A 177 1.76 25.70 -1.65
C GLY A 177 0.30 25.45 -1.28
N GLN A 178 -0.22 26.14 -0.27
CA GLN A 178 -1.60 25.95 0.19
C GLN A 178 -2.62 26.29 -0.91
N HIS A 179 -3.38 25.29 -1.34
CA HIS A 179 -4.45 25.43 -2.33
C HIS A 179 -5.53 24.36 -2.12
N SER A 180 -6.72 24.58 -2.67
CA SER A 180 -7.85 23.67 -2.52
C SER A 180 -7.84 22.54 -3.57
N LYS A 181 -8.44 21.40 -3.24
CA LYS A 181 -8.69 20.31 -4.19
C LYS A 181 -9.51 20.74 -5.41
N SER A 182 -10.45 21.67 -5.24
CA SER A 182 -11.29 22.18 -6.33
C SER A 182 -10.47 22.87 -7.41
N ASP A 183 -9.43 23.59 -7.00
CA ASP A 183 -8.55 24.40 -7.86
C ASP A 183 -7.32 23.64 -8.33
N CYS A 184 -7.03 22.49 -7.70
CA CYS A 184 -5.91 21.63 -8.05
C CYS A 184 -6.14 20.90 -9.39
N LYS A 185 -5.13 20.89 -10.26
CA LYS A 185 -5.11 20.07 -11.49
C LYS A 185 -4.88 18.57 -11.19
N CYS A 186 -4.35 18.24 -10.03
CA CYS A 186 -3.96 16.89 -9.60
C CYS A 186 -4.98 16.27 -8.63
N LYS A 187 -6.28 16.39 -8.92
CA LYS A 187 -7.38 16.07 -7.98
C LYS A 187 -7.33 14.68 -7.34
N SER A 188 -6.83 13.67 -8.05
CA SER A 188 -6.72 12.29 -7.52
C SER A 188 -5.63 12.17 -6.46
N ASN A 189 -4.52 12.90 -6.61
CA ASN A 189 -3.34 12.80 -5.74
C ASN A 189 -3.25 13.96 -4.73
N HIS A 190 -4.03 15.03 -4.91
CA HIS A 190 -4.09 16.16 -3.98
C HIS A 190 -4.35 15.75 -2.51
N PRO A 191 -5.20 14.75 -2.18
CA PRO A 191 -5.36 14.32 -0.78
C PRO A 191 -4.07 13.84 -0.09
N LYS A 192 -3.06 13.39 -0.85
CA LYS A 192 -1.75 12.99 -0.32
C LYS A 192 -0.97 14.20 0.18
N TYR A 193 -0.98 15.26 -0.63
CA TYR A 193 -0.44 16.56 -0.26
C TYR A 193 -1.19 17.15 0.95
N GLU A 194 -2.53 17.15 0.93
CA GLU A 194 -3.34 17.67 2.05
C GLU A 194 -3.03 16.95 3.36
N LEU A 195 -2.89 15.61 3.32
CA LEU A 195 -2.50 14.85 4.49
C LEU A 195 -1.09 15.22 4.98
N CYS A 196 -0.11 15.39 4.09
CA CYS A 196 1.24 15.81 4.48
C CYS A 196 1.25 17.24 5.05
N ALA A 197 0.50 18.17 4.46
CA ALA A 197 0.37 19.54 4.95
C ALA A 197 -0.26 19.58 6.35
N PHE A 198 -1.25 18.73 6.61
CA PHE A 198 -1.95 18.63 7.89
C PHE A 198 -1.13 17.90 8.96
N ALA A 199 -0.70 16.67 8.68
CA ALA A 199 -0.05 15.79 9.65
C ALA A 199 1.44 16.12 9.87
N LYS A 200 2.05 16.88 8.94
CA LYS A 200 3.45 17.28 8.94
C LYS A 200 4.44 16.11 9.18
N PRO A 201 4.36 14.99 8.43
CA PRO A 201 5.33 13.91 8.55
C PRO A 201 6.75 14.37 8.22
N LEU A 202 7.75 13.67 8.75
CA LEU A 202 9.16 13.89 8.43
C LEU A 202 9.50 13.42 7.02
N TYR A 203 8.82 12.37 6.53
CA TYR A 203 9.08 11.79 5.22
C TYR A 203 7.79 11.47 4.45
N PHE A 204 7.88 11.60 3.13
CA PHE A 204 6.95 10.99 2.18
C PHE A 204 7.71 9.90 1.41
N TRP A 205 7.24 8.66 1.52
CA TRP A 205 7.82 7.51 0.85
C TRP A 205 6.85 6.97 -0.19
N ALA A 206 7.29 6.85 -1.43
CA ALA A 206 6.51 6.23 -2.48
C ALA A 206 7.24 5.00 -3.01
N VAL A 207 6.49 3.94 -3.29
CA VAL A 207 7.03 2.66 -3.76
C VAL A 207 6.16 2.05 -4.84
N ALA A 208 6.81 1.38 -5.80
CA ALA A 208 6.23 0.57 -6.84
C ALA A 208 7.15 -0.64 -7.11
N PRO A 209 6.71 -1.67 -7.86
CA PRO A 209 7.59 -2.78 -8.23
C PRO A 209 8.91 -2.29 -8.85
N GLY A 210 10.05 -2.65 -8.21
CA GLY A 210 11.40 -2.31 -8.66
C GLY A 210 11.82 -0.86 -8.45
N ARG A 211 11.00 0.00 -7.80
CA ARG A 211 11.30 1.42 -7.62
C ARG A 211 10.80 1.93 -6.27
N GLU A 212 11.60 2.78 -5.65
CA GLU A 212 11.17 3.60 -4.52
C GLU A 212 11.74 5.01 -4.63
N ILE A 213 11.08 5.95 -3.98
CA ILE A 213 11.58 7.30 -3.78
C ILE A 213 11.17 7.78 -2.40
N CYS A 214 12.04 8.54 -1.75
CA CYS A 214 11.78 9.09 -0.44
C CYS A 214 12.12 10.57 -0.44
N TYR A 215 11.17 11.39 0.01
CA TYR A 215 11.37 12.80 0.26
C TYR A 215 11.40 13.04 1.76
N LYS A 216 12.49 13.65 2.24
CA LYS A 216 12.47 14.34 3.53
C LYS A 216 11.70 15.64 3.36
N LEU A 217 10.76 15.89 4.27
CA LEU A 217 9.85 17.02 4.20
C LEU A 217 10.27 18.09 5.21
N SER A 218 10.32 19.34 4.75
CA SER A 218 10.46 20.50 5.61
C SER A 218 9.29 21.44 5.39
N TYR A 219 8.80 22.07 6.44
CA TYR A 219 7.62 22.92 6.40
C TYR A 219 8.05 24.35 6.67
N ARG A 220 7.90 25.21 5.66
CA ARG A 220 8.20 26.64 5.78
C ARG A 220 7.00 27.43 5.29
N ASP A 221 6.47 28.26 6.17
CA ASP A 221 5.24 29.02 5.92
C ASP A 221 4.11 28.07 5.47
N GLU A 222 3.50 28.31 4.31
CA GLU A 222 2.42 27.50 3.71
C GLU A 222 2.93 26.49 2.65
N GLN A 223 4.24 26.18 2.66
CA GLN A 223 4.86 25.30 1.68
C GLN A 223 5.51 24.06 2.31
N ILE A 224 5.47 22.96 1.55
CA ILE A 224 6.22 21.73 1.82
C ILE A 224 7.43 21.73 0.89
N LEU A 225 8.62 21.75 1.48
CA LEU A 225 9.89 21.63 0.76
C LEU A 225 10.31 20.16 0.72
N LEU A 226 10.73 19.71 -0.45
CA LEU A 226 11.11 18.32 -0.72
C LEU A 226 12.63 18.22 -0.88
N GLU A 227 13.24 17.35 -0.08
CA GLU A 227 14.63 16.91 -0.26
C GLU A 227 14.61 15.42 -0.59
N GLU A 228 15.00 15.04 -1.81
CA GLU A 228 15.12 13.63 -2.17
C GLU A 228 16.28 12.99 -1.40
N VAL A 229 16.01 11.87 -0.74
CA VAL A 229 17.01 11.08 -0.02
C VAL A 229 17.13 9.71 -0.67
N VAL A 230 18.31 9.08 -0.51
CA VAL A 230 18.67 7.83 -1.20
C VAL A 230 17.66 6.71 -0.95
N SER A 231 17.16 6.59 0.28
CA SER A 231 16.15 5.62 0.67
C SER A 231 15.41 6.11 1.91
N LEU A 232 14.33 5.42 2.27
CA LEU A 232 13.75 5.60 3.59
C LEU A 232 14.80 5.26 4.66
N PRO A 233 15.00 6.12 5.67
CA PRO A 233 15.92 5.82 6.77
C PRO A 233 15.47 4.62 7.58
N HIS A 234 16.43 3.88 8.11
CA HIS A 234 16.17 2.79 9.05
C HIS A 234 15.64 3.39 10.36
N ARG A 235 14.80 2.65 11.11
CA ARG A 235 14.23 3.12 12.39
C ARG A 235 15.29 3.67 13.35
N SER A 236 16.49 3.10 13.35
CA SER A 236 17.61 3.48 14.22
C SER A 236 18.24 4.84 13.88
N GLU A 237 17.88 5.45 12.75
CA GLU A 237 18.46 6.69 12.22
C GLU A 237 17.56 7.91 12.45
N ILE A 238 16.37 7.72 13.06
CA ILE A 238 15.35 8.75 13.31
C ILE A 238 15.04 8.84 14.80
#